data_AF-A0A845RQB1-F1
#
_entry.id   AF-A0A845RQB1-F1
#
_cell.length_a   1.000
_cell.length_b   1.000
_cell.length_c   1.000
_cell.angle_alpha   90.00
_cell.angle_beta   90.00
_cell.angle_gamma   90.00
#
_symmetry.space_group_name_H-M   'P 1'
#
loop_
_entity.id
_entity.type
_entity.pdbx_description
1 polymer ?
#
loop_
_entity_poly.entity_id
_entity_poly.type
_entity_poly.pdbx_seq_one_letter_code
_entity_poly.pdbx_strand_id
1 'polypeptide(L)'
;RLPRPIGQAVSIVGALVIGEAAVGAGIIGEPMVIVIALTAICSFVVPSQTDSGSILRLILVLLAGAMGGFGIALGLMGTFIHLASLRSFGTPYLSPFAPLSTQDLKDTFIRVPVWAMFTRPRTIGWHDPERQEFRLRPSHPSEEDKS
;
A
#
# COMPACT_ATOMS: atom_id res chain seq x y z
N ARG A 1 32.33 -27.84 -0.44
CA ARG A 1 32.00 -26.41 -0.67
C ARG A 1 32.09 -26.13 -2.16
N LEU A 2 30.98 -26.32 -2.88
CA LEU A 2 30.91 -26.05 -4.31
C LEU A 2 31.08 -24.54 -4.53
N PRO A 3 31.80 -24.11 -5.58
CA PRO A 3 32.12 -22.72 -5.81
C PRO A 3 30.82 -21.92 -6.05
N ARG A 4 30.73 -20.75 -5.40
CA ARG A 4 29.55 -19.85 -5.37
C ARG A 4 28.87 -19.54 -6.73
N PRO A 5 29.54 -19.56 -7.90
CA PRO A 5 28.89 -19.28 -9.19
C PRO A 5 27.89 -20.35 -9.65
N ILE A 6 28.12 -21.63 -9.30
CA ILE A 6 27.31 -22.74 -9.82
C ILE A 6 25.91 -22.73 -9.18
N GLY A 7 25.80 -22.37 -7.89
CA GLY A 7 24.52 -22.33 -7.18
C GLY A 7 23.56 -21.25 -7.73
N GLN A 8 24.08 -20.09 -8.12
CA GLN A 8 23.30 -19.03 -8.76
C GLN A 8 22.81 -19.46 -10.15
N ALA A 9 23.69 -20.03 -10.98
CA ALA A 9 23.32 -20.51 -12.32
C ALA A 9 22.23 -21.60 -12.25
N VAL A 10 22.37 -22.58 -11.34
CA VAL A 10 21.37 -23.63 -11.14
C VAL A 10 20.04 -23.08 -10.62
N SER A 11 20.06 -22.06 -9.74
CA SER A 11 18.84 -21.42 -9.24
C SER A 11 18.06 -20.70 -10.35
N ILE A 12 18.77 -19.94 -11.21
CA ILE A 12 18.15 -19.22 -12.33
C ILE A 12 17.59 -20.19 -13.36
N VAL A 13 18.37 -21.20 -13.77
CA VAL A 13 17.93 -22.20 -14.75
C VAL A 13 16.78 -23.04 -14.19
N GLY A 14 16.83 -23.41 -12.90
CA GLY A 14 15.75 -24.15 -12.24
C GLY A 14 14.43 -23.39 -12.23
N ALA A 15 14.45 -22.11 -11.84
CA ALA A 15 13.25 -21.28 -11.81
C ALA A 15 12.63 -21.09 -13.21
N LEU A 16 13.46 -20.86 -14.23
CA LEU A 16 13.01 -20.66 -15.61
C LEU A 16 12.42 -21.94 -16.22
N VAL A 17 13.11 -23.08 -16.07
CA VAL A 17 12.66 -24.36 -16.64
C VAL A 17 11.37 -24.84 -15.99
N ILE A 18 11.21 -24.68 -14.67
CA ILE A 18 9.95 -25.02 -13.97
C ILE A 18 8.81 -24.11 -14.45
N GLY A 19 9.06 -22.81 -14.64
CA GLY A 19 8.08 -21.86 -15.15
C GLY A 19 7.59 -22.22 -16.56
N GLU A 20 8.53 -22.46 -17.48
CA GLU A 20 8.23 -22.89 -18.85
C GLU A 20 7.48 -24.23 -18.89
N ALA A 21 7.92 -25.20 -18.09
CA ALA A 21 7.25 -26.49 -18.00
C ALA A 21 5.81 -26.38 -17.46
N ALA A 22 5.58 -25.50 -16.49
CA ALA A 22 4.24 -25.27 -15.91
C ALA A 22 3.27 -24.63 -16.92
N VAL A 23 3.75 -23.69 -17.74
CA VAL A 23 2.98 -23.08 -18.82
C VAL A 23 2.74 -24.08 -19.96
N GLY A 24 3.80 -24.79 -20.38
CA GLY A 24 3.72 -25.80 -21.43
C GLY A 24 2.83 -27.00 -21.08
N ALA A 25 2.74 -27.35 -19.79
CA ALA A 25 1.82 -28.39 -19.29
C ALA A 25 0.36 -27.89 -19.12
N GLY A 26 0.10 -26.60 -19.33
CA GLY A 26 -1.25 -26.02 -19.19
C GLY A 26 -1.75 -25.92 -17.74
N ILE A 27 -0.86 -26.07 -16.75
CA ILE A 27 -1.22 -25.90 -15.33
C ILE A 27 -1.54 -24.43 -15.03
N ILE A 28 -0.86 -23.52 -15.75
CA ILE A 28 -0.94 -22.08 -15.57
C ILE A 28 -0.94 -21.41 -16.95
N GLY A 29 -1.78 -20.40 -17.16
CA GLY A 29 -1.80 -19.61 -18.40
C GLY A 29 -0.69 -18.56 -18.49
N GLU A 30 -0.18 -18.30 -19.70
CA GLU A 30 0.82 -17.26 -20.00
C GLU A 30 0.55 -15.89 -19.35
N PRO A 31 -0.65 -15.27 -19.49
CA PRO A 31 -0.92 -13.98 -18.86
C PRO A 31 -0.90 -14.05 -17.33
N MET A 32 -1.19 -15.20 -16.72
CA MET A 32 -1.19 -15.35 -15.27
C MET A 32 0.24 -15.35 -14.69
N VAL A 33 1.21 -15.96 -15.40
CA VAL A 33 2.63 -15.91 -15.01
C VAL A 33 3.14 -14.47 -14.96
N ILE A 34 2.78 -13.65 -15.95
CA ILE A 34 3.18 -12.24 -16.01
C ILE A 34 2.65 -11.48 -14.78
N VAL A 35 1.37 -11.67 -14.43
CA VAL A 35 0.75 -11.01 -13.27
C VAL A 35 1.42 -11.43 -11.95
N ILE A 36 1.74 -12.71 -11.77
CA ILE A 36 2.42 -13.21 -10.57
C ILE A 36 3.85 -12.65 -10.47
N ALA A 37 4.61 -12.62 -11.57
CA ALA A 37 5.97 -12.09 -11.60
C ALA A 37 6.01 -10.60 -11.22
N LEU A 38 5.11 -9.78 -11.79
CA LEU A 38 4.97 -8.37 -11.42
C LEU A 38 4.60 -8.20 -9.94
N THR A 39 3.65 -8.99 -9.45
CA THR A 39 3.24 -8.96 -8.04
C THR A 39 4.40 -9.31 -7.10
N ALA A 40 5.22 -10.30 -7.45
CA ALA A 40 6.39 -10.70 -6.69
C ALA A 40 7.45 -9.58 -6.64
N ILE A 41 7.73 -8.91 -7.77
CA ILE A 41 8.67 -7.79 -7.82
C ILE A 41 8.16 -6.61 -6.98
N CYS A 42 6.88 -6.23 -7.13
CA CYS A 42 6.28 -5.15 -6.35
C CYS A 42 6.29 -5.44 -4.85
N SER A 43 6.24 -6.71 -4.46
CA SER A 43 6.31 -7.11 -3.04
C SER A 43 7.63 -6.69 -2.36
N PHE A 44 8.72 -6.50 -3.12
CA PHE A 44 9.99 -6.01 -2.56
C PHE A 44 9.98 -4.51 -2.24
N VAL A 45 9.02 -3.75 -2.77
CA VAL A 45 8.90 -2.30 -2.54
C VAL A 45 8.24 -1.99 -1.18
N VAL A 46 7.44 -2.91 -0.63
CA VAL A 46 6.69 -2.72 0.63
C VAL A 46 7.26 -3.63 1.73
N PRO A 47 8.43 -3.32 2.31
CA PRO A 47 9.11 -4.22 3.25
C PRO A 47 8.39 -4.35 4.60
N SER A 48 7.68 -3.32 5.05
CA SER A 48 7.07 -3.27 6.39
C SER A 48 5.83 -4.16 6.57
N GLN A 49 5.20 -4.60 5.47
CA GLN A 49 3.93 -5.35 5.53
C GLN A 49 4.09 -6.83 5.16
N THR A 50 5.33 -7.32 5.07
CA THR A 50 5.61 -8.66 4.51
C THR A 50 4.90 -9.80 5.26
N ASP A 51 4.87 -9.75 6.60
CA ASP A 51 4.25 -10.80 7.41
C ASP A 51 2.71 -10.75 7.36
N SER A 52 2.12 -9.58 7.61
CA SER A 52 0.66 -9.42 7.61
C SER A 52 0.06 -9.60 6.21
N GLY A 53 0.74 -9.13 5.17
CA GLY A 53 0.30 -9.25 3.77
C GLY A 53 0.35 -10.70 3.27
N SER A 54 1.33 -11.48 3.71
CA SER A 54 1.45 -12.90 3.33
C SER A 54 0.34 -13.75 3.95
N ILE A 55 0.00 -13.51 5.21
CA ILE A 55 -1.11 -14.20 5.91
C ILE A 55 -2.45 -13.86 5.22
N LEU A 56 -2.68 -12.58 4.92
CA LEU A 56 -3.90 -12.16 4.24
C LEU A 56 -4.02 -12.79 2.85
N ARG A 57 -2.92 -12.85 2.09
CA ARG A 57 -2.90 -13.48 0.77
C ARG A 57 -3.25 -14.97 0.85
N LEU A 58 -2.71 -15.69 1.84
CA LEU A 58 -3.01 -17.11 2.05
C LEU A 58 -4.51 -17.31 2.34
N ILE A 59 -5.10 -16.49 3.20
CA ILE A 59 -6.53 -16.52 3.51
C ILE A 59 -7.37 -16.27 2.25
N LEU A 60 -7.05 -15.23 1.48
CA LEU A 60 -7.77 -14.90 0.26
C LEU A 60 -7.65 -15.98 -0.82
N VAL A 61 -6.49 -16.63 -0.96
CA VAL A 61 -6.29 -17.75 -1.91
C VAL A 61 -7.08 -18.98 -1.47
N LEU A 62 -7.14 -19.28 -0.18
CA LEU A 62 -7.97 -20.38 0.35
C LEU A 62 -9.46 -20.12 0.10
N LEU A 63 -9.94 -18.90 0.38
CA LEU A 63 -11.33 -18.52 0.09
C LEU A 63 -11.63 -18.56 -1.41
N ALA A 64 -10.69 -18.11 -2.25
CA ALA A 64 -10.79 -18.20 -3.70
C ALA A 64 -10.85 -19.66 -4.19
N GLY A 65 -10.05 -20.55 -3.60
CA GLY A 65 -10.06 -21.98 -3.93
C GLY A 65 -11.37 -22.67 -3.53
N ALA A 66 -11.96 -22.28 -2.40
CA ALA A 66 -13.18 -22.89 -1.89
C ALA A 66 -14.47 -22.41 -2.60
N MET A 67 -14.58 -21.10 -2.87
CA MET A 67 -15.82 -20.48 -3.36
C MET A 67 -15.62 -19.62 -4.63
N GLY A 68 -14.45 -19.68 -5.26
CA GLY A 68 -14.14 -18.90 -6.46
C GLY A 68 -14.13 -17.38 -6.21
N GLY A 69 -14.56 -16.62 -7.21
CA GLY A 69 -14.63 -15.15 -7.13
C GLY A 69 -15.54 -14.63 -6.00
N PHE A 70 -16.55 -15.41 -5.59
CA PHE A 70 -17.41 -15.05 -4.46
C PHE A 70 -16.65 -15.09 -3.13
N GLY A 71 -15.76 -16.07 -2.94
CA GLY A 71 -14.89 -16.15 -1.77
C GLY A 71 -13.93 -14.96 -1.67
N ILE A 72 -13.39 -14.50 -2.80
CA ILE A 72 -12.58 -13.28 -2.85
C ILE A 72 -13.40 -12.06 -2.44
N ALA A 73 -14.61 -11.90 -2.97
CA ALA A 73 -15.49 -10.77 -2.63
C ALA A 73 -15.82 -10.72 -1.13
N LEU A 74 -16.16 -11.87 -0.52
CA LEU A 74 -16.41 -11.97 0.91
C LEU A 74 -15.16 -11.71 1.76
N GLY A 75 -14.01 -12.28 1.35
CA GLY A 75 -12.74 -12.06 2.03
C GLY A 75 -12.32 -10.59 2.02
N LEU A 76 -12.49 -9.91 0.88
CA LEU A 76 -12.26 -8.47 0.73
C LEU A 76 -13.22 -7.64 1.59
N MET A 77 -14.51 -7.98 1.60
CA MET A 77 -15.50 -7.30 2.43
C MET A 77 -15.17 -7.42 3.92
N GLY A 78 -14.81 -8.62 4.37
CA GLY A 78 -14.38 -8.87 5.75
C GLY A 78 -13.11 -8.09 6.11
N THR A 79 -12.15 -7.97 5.19
CA THR A 79 -10.95 -7.16 5.42
C THR A 79 -11.26 -5.67 5.54
N PHE A 80 -12.15 -5.13 4.69
CA PHE A 80 -12.57 -3.73 4.81
C PHE A 80 -13.27 -3.43 6.12
N ILE A 81 -14.15 -4.32 6.58
CA ILE A 81 -14.83 -4.17 7.87
C ILE A 81 -13.82 -4.20 9.02
N HIS A 82 -12.84 -5.12 8.97
CA HIS A 82 -11.78 -5.19 9.97
C HIS A 82 -10.94 -3.90 10.01
N LEU A 83 -10.54 -3.39 8.85
CA LEU A 83 -9.82 -2.13 8.70
C LEU A 83 -10.63 -0.93 9.20
N ALA A 84 -11.95 -0.91 8.99
CA ALA A 84 -12.83 0.17 9.44
C ALA A 84 -13.00 0.21 10.97
N SER A 85 -12.93 -0.96 11.61
CA SER A 85 -12.98 -1.11 13.07
C SER A 85 -11.67 -0.68 13.75
N LEU A 86 -10.54 -0.81 13.06
CA LEU A 86 -9.24 -0.40 13.57
C LEU A 86 -9.16 1.14 13.67
N ARG A 87 -8.97 1.62 14.91
CA ARG A 87 -8.66 3.03 15.20
C ARG A 87 -7.14 3.19 15.29
N SER A 88 -6.56 4.04 14.45
CA SER A 88 -5.15 4.43 14.49
C SER A 88 -5.02 5.81 15.13
N PHE A 89 -4.36 5.91 16.28
CA PHE A 89 -4.13 7.17 17.01
C PHE A 89 -5.40 8.04 17.19
N GLY A 90 -6.53 7.41 17.51
CA GLY A 90 -7.81 8.09 17.73
C GLY A 90 -8.61 8.44 16.46
N THR A 91 -8.07 8.16 15.27
CA THR A 91 -8.73 8.35 13.98
C THR A 91 -8.98 6.99 13.30
N PRO A 92 -10.11 6.75 12.61
CA PRO A 92 -10.31 5.49 11.91
C PRO A 92 -9.22 5.27 10.84
N TYR A 93 -8.73 4.03 10.68
CA TYR A 93 -7.68 3.71 9.71
C TYR A 93 -8.10 4.04 8.26
N LEU A 94 -9.41 4.06 8.01
CA LEU A 94 -10.04 4.45 6.74
C LEU A 94 -10.40 5.94 6.65
N SER A 95 -9.97 6.80 7.59
CA SER A 95 -10.07 8.25 7.38
C SER A 95 -9.22 8.64 6.16
N PRO A 96 -9.76 9.32 5.12
CA PRO A 96 -11.01 10.11 5.01
C PRO A 96 -12.20 9.44 4.27
N PHE A 97 -12.16 8.13 4.00
CA PHE A 97 -13.30 7.38 3.43
C PHE A 97 -14.38 7.07 4.48
N ALA A 98 -13.99 6.92 5.75
CA ALA A 98 -14.88 6.76 6.89
C ALA A 98 -14.23 7.40 8.14
N PRO A 99 -14.67 8.55 8.65
CA PRO A 99 -15.76 9.43 8.19
C PRO A 99 -15.37 10.23 6.94
N LEU A 100 -16.33 10.41 6.02
CA LEU A 100 -16.16 11.20 4.79
C LEU A 100 -15.90 12.67 5.12
N SER A 101 -14.64 13.08 5.01
CA SER A 101 -14.22 14.48 5.11
C SER A 101 -13.67 14.94 3.76
N THR A 102 -14.48 15.71 3.03
CA THR A 102 -14.12 16.22 1.69
C THR A 102 -12.97 17.22 1.73
N GLN A 103 -12.68 17.81 2.89
CA GLN A 103 -11.53 18.69 3.12
C GLN A 103 -10.23 17.88 3.24
N ASP A 104 -10.25 16.72 3.88
CA ASP A 104 -9.07 15.86 4.11
C ASP A 104 -8.73 14.98 2.89
N LEU A 105 -9.67 14.85 1.93
CA LEU A 105 -9.46 14.14 0.67
C LEU A 105 -8.40 14.82 -0.21
N LYS A 106 -8.34 16.16 -0.16
CA LYS A 106 -7.36 16.95 -0.92
C LYS A 106 -5.95 16.66 -0.44
N ASP A 107 -5.75 16.62 0.87
CA ASP A 107 -4.44 16.35 1.49
C ASP A 107 -3.93 14.92 1.27
N THR A 108 -4.84 13.97 1.00
CA THR A 108 -4.50 12.55 0.79
C THR A 108 -4.16 12.22 -0.67
N PHE A 109 -4.92 12.75 -1.64
CA PHE A 109 -4.68 12.47 -3.06
C PHE A 109 -3.64 13.40 -3.71
N ILE A 110 -3.58 14.67 -3.27
CA ILE A 110 -2.63 15.66 -3.78
C ILE A 110 -2.01 16.34 -2.56
N ARG A 111 -0.81 15.89 -2.17
CA ARG A 111 -0.09 16.47 -1.02
C ARG A 111 0.28 17.92 -1.31
N VAL A 112 -0.62 18.84 -0.95
CA VAL A 112 -0.38 20.29 -1.02
C VAL A 112 0.77 20.66 -0.07
N PRO A 113 1.57 21.67 -0.42
CA PRO A 113 2.69 22.07 0.43
C PRO A 113 2.17 22.65 1.76
N VAL A 114 2.93 22.42 2.83
CA VAL A 114 2.53 22.71 4.23
C VAL A 114 2.08 24.17 4.45
N TRP A 115 2.66 25.11 3.70
CA TRP A 115 2.33 26.55 3.76
C TRP A 115 0.96 26.92 3.18
N ALA A 116 0.34 26.02 2.40
CA ALA A 116 -0.99 26.21 1.82
C ALA A 116 -2.09 25.51 2.66
N MET A 117 -1.71 24.81 3.73
CA MET A 117 -2.62 24.08 4.62
C MET A 117 -3.08 24.98 5.78
N PHE A 118 -4.08 25.83 5.53
CA PHE A 118 -4.63 26.76 6.52
C PHE A 118 -5.57 26.10 7.53
N THR A 119 -6.19 24.97 7.19
CA THR A 119 -7.18 24.27 8.01
C THR A 119 -6.62 22.98 8.57
N ARG A 120 -6.92 22.65 9.84
CA ARG A 120 -6.54 21.37 10.45
C ARG A 120 -7.48 20.25 9.95
N PRO A 121 -6.98 19.01 9.80
CA PRO A 121 -7.83 17.87 9.46
C PRO A 121 -9.00 17.74 10.42
N ARG A 122 -10.21 17.57 9.88
CA ARG A 122 -11.45 17.60 10.67
C ARG A 122 -11.47 16.52 11.75
N THR A 123 -10.72 15.43 11.60
CA THR A 123 -10.68 14.36 12.62
C THR A 123 -9.95 14.76 13.90
N ILE A 124 -9.09 15.79 13.87
CA ILE A 124 -8.28 16.24 15.02
C ILE A 124 -8.70 17.65 15.48
N GLY A 125 -9.06 18.54 14.55
CA GLY A 125 -9.34 19.96 14.83
C GLY A 125 -10.81 20.32 15.05
N TRP A 126 -11.62 19.50 15.75
CA TRP A 126 -13.05 19.82 15.98
C TRP A 126 -13.26 21.12 16.76
N HIS A 127 -12.34 21.46 17.67
CA HIS A 127 -12.46 22.62 18.56
C HIS A 127 -11.63 23.84 18.12
N ASP A 128 -10.67 23.64 17.20
CA ASP A 128 -9.79 24.68 16.65
C ASP A 128 -9.46 24.34 15.19
N PRO A 129 -10.25 24.84 14.22
CA PRO A 129 -10.11 24.49 12.81
C PRO A 129 -8.93 25.20 12.13
N GLU A 130 -8.40 26.28 12.71
CA GLU A 130 -7.32 27.05 12.10
C GLU A 130 -5.95 26.48 12.46
N ARG A 131 -5.14 26.18 11.44
CA ARG A 131 -3.78 25.64 11.61
C ARG A 131 -2.74 26.74 11.63
N GLN A 132 -2.88 27.72 10.74
CA GLN A 132 -1.89 28.76 10.46
C GLN A 132 -2.59 30.02 9.94
N GLU A 133 -2.08 31.19 10.34
CA GLU A 133 -2.55 32.49 9.85
C GLU A 133 -2.18 32.68 8.36
N PHE A 134 -2.97 33.49 7.63
CA PHE A 134 -2.97 33.62 6.16
C PHE A 134 -1.64 34.13 5.51
N ARG A 135 -0.51 34.20 6.25
CA ARG A 135 0.72 34.89 5.79
C ARG A 135 2.06 34.28 6.24
N LEU A 136 2.18 32.96 6.44
CA LEU A 136 3.46 32.29 6.78
C LEU A 136 4.21 31.74 5.55
N ARG A 137 4.24 32.48 4.43
CA ARG A 137 5.12 32.11 3.29
C ARG A 137 6.57 32.31 3.74
N PRO A 138 7.50 31.38 3.45
CA PRO A 138 8.92 31.66 3.64
C PRO A 138 9.28 32.88 2.80
N SER A 139 9.52 34.01 3.46
CA SER A 139 10.08 35.18 2.81
C SER A 139 11.58 34.95 2.59
N HIS A 140 12.13 35.58 1.55
CA HIS A 140 13.58 35.69 1.44
C HIS A 140 14.13 36.31 2.75
N PRO A 141 15.27 35.85 3.28
CA PRO A 141 15.89 36.50 4.43
C PRO A 141 16.12 37.97 4.06
N SER A 142 15.44 38.88 4.76
CA SER A 142 15.70 40.30 4.64
C SER A 142 17.11 40.58 5.15
N GLU A 143 17.82 41.49 4.50
CA GLU A 143 19.22 41.83 4.84
C GLU A 143 19.39 42.38 6.28
N GLU A 144 18.30 42.63 7.01
CA GLU A 144 18.29 43.02 8.43
C GLU A 144 18.73 41.91 9.40
N ASP A 145 18.64 40.63 9.05
CA ASP A 145 19.07 39.51 9.92
C ASP A 145 20.56 39.16 9.77
N LYS A 146 21.33 39.93 8.98
CA LYS A 146 22.76 39.72 8.73
C LYS A 146 23.68 40.76 9.40
N SER A 147 23.15 41.65 10.25
CA SER A 147 23.97 42.62 11.01
C SER A 147 24.27 42.16 12.43
#